data_AF-A0A4Y7ZR18-F1
#
_entry.id   AF-A0A4Y7ZR18-F1
#
_cell.length_a   1.000
_cell.length_b   1.000
_cell.length_c   1.000
_cell.angle_alpha   90.00
_cell.angle_beta   90.00
_cell.angle_gamma   90.00
#
_symmetry.space_group_name_H-M   'P 1'
#
loop_
_entity.id
_entity.type
_entity.pdbx_description
1 polymer ?
#
loop_
_entity_poly.entity_id
_entity_poly.type
_entity_poly.pdbx_seq_one_letter_code
_entity_poly.pdbx_strand_id
1 'polypeptide(L)'
;MSDDIIKLKARSLANYKVCEQLANESGDLVMAYYYAEMLKNSDIENEVYTNEQGQVIAKEEVKSLKVLNQIDSASMLQLCQNRFAPISRQYYKTQLENKR
;
A
#
# COMPACT_ATOMS: atom_id res chain seq x y z
N MET A 1 -6.16 -3.48 -21.14
CA MET A 1 -6.43 -3.00 -19.77
C MET A 1 -6.81 -1.53 -19.86
N SER A 2 -7.92 -1.11 -19.27
CA SER A 2 -8.38 0.28 -19.39
C SER A 2 -7.55 1.23 -18.50
N ASP A 3 -7.47 2.50 -18.90
CA ASP A 3 -6.76 3.55 -18.14
C ASP A 3 -7.26 3.68 -16.70
N ASP A 4 -8.54 3.41 -16.45
CA ASP A 4 -9.12 3.47 -15.11
C ASP A 4 -8.57 2.37 -14.18
N ILE A 5 -8.29 1.18 -14.71
CA ILE A 5 -7.68 0.09 -13.93
C ILE A 5 -6.25 0.48 -13.53
N ILE A 6 -5.51 1.10 -14.45
CA ILE A 6 -4.13 1.56 -14.21
C ILE A 6 -4.11 2.66 -13.15
N LYS A 7 -5.05 3.62 -13.22
CA LYS A 7 -5.21 4.67 -12.21
C LYS A 7 -5.59 4.11 -10.85
N LEU A 8 -6.46 3.09 -10.79
CA LEU A 8 -6.82 2.44 -9.54
C LEU A 8 -5.61 1.74 -8.91
N LYS A 9 -4.80 1.04 -9.71
CA LYS A 9 -3.54 0.43 -9.24
C LYS A 9 -2.60 1.47 -8.63
N ALA A 10 -2.40 2.59 -9.33
CA ALA A 10 -1.55 3.69 -8.84
C ALA A 10 -2.02 4.28 -7.50
N ARG A 11 -3.34 4.40 -7.32
CA ARG A 11 -3.95 4.83 -6.05
C ARG A 11 -3.72 3.80 -4.96
N SER A 12 -3.83 2.51 -5.26
CA SER A 12 -3.57 1.44 -4.29
C SER A 12 -2.12 1.45 -3.82
N LEU A 13 -1.15 1.61 -4.73
CA LEU A 13 0.28 1.77 -4.39
C LEU A 13 0.52 2.92 -3.41
N ALA A 14 -0.05 4.09 -3.70
CA ALA A 14 0.05 5.25 -2.81
C ALA A 14 -0.55 4.97 -1.42
N ASN A 15 -1.70 4.29 -1.36
CA ASN A 15 -2.30 3.89 -0.08
C ASN A 15 -1.40 2.92 0.70
N TYR A 16 -0.82 1.92 0.03
CA TYR A 16 0.06 0.95 0.69
C TYR A 16 1.31 1.63 1.25
N LYS A 17 1.95 2.55 0.52
CA LYS A 17 3.10 3.32 1.01
C LYS A 17 2.78 4.14 2.26
N VAL A 18 1.66 4.87 2.24
CA VAL A 18 1.24 5.69 3.40
C VAL A 18 0.91 4.79 4.59
N CYS A 19 0.19 3.69 4.37
CA CYS A 19 -0.19 2.79 5.45
C CYS A 19 1.00 2.02 6.04
N GLU A 20 1.98 1.62 5.22
CA GLU A 20 3.23 1.04 5.71
C GLU A 20 3.99 2.05 6.58
N GLN A 21 4.14 3.29 6.12
CA GLN A 21 4.82 4.35 6.86
C GLN A 21 4.15 4.59 8.22
N LEU A 22 2.84 4.82 8.23
CA LEU A 22 2.09 5.09 9.45
C LEU A 22 2.11 3.90 10.42
N ALA A 23 2.08 2.66 9.90
CA ALA A 23 2.20 1.46 10.73
C ALA A 23 3.57 1.36 11.40
N ASN A 24 4.65 1.71 10.69
CA ASN A 24 5.99 1.77 11.26
C ASN A 24 6.09 2.85 12.34
N GLU A 25 5.57 4.04 12.07
CA GLU A 25 5.53 5.16 13.02
C GLU A 25 4.71 4.83 14.29
N SER A 26 3.61 4.07 14.14
CA SER A 26 2.78 3.65 15.27
C SER A 26 3.27 2.38 15.98
N GLY A 27 4.33 1.74 15.48
CA GLY A 27 4.86 0.48 16.02
C GLY A 27 4.03 -0.77 15.71
N ASP A 28 3.08 -0.71 14.77
CA ASP A 28 2.29 -1.87 14.34
C ASP A 28 3.05 -2.66 13.27
N LEU A 29 4.05 -3.41 13.72
CA LEU A 29 4.95 -4.18 12.83
C LEU A 29 4.21 -5.19 11.95
N VAL A 30 3.07 -5.72 12.40
CA VAL A 30 2.28 -6.68 11.64
C VAL A 30 1.59 -5.99 10.46
N MET A 31 1.03 -4.79 10.70
CA MET A 31 0.43 -3.98 9.63
C MET A 31 1.48 -3.42 8.67
N ALA A 32 2.63 -3.00 9.18
CA ALA A 32 3.75 -2.56 8.36
C ALA A 32 4.21 -3.67 7.41
N TYR A 33 4.40 -4.88 7.95
CA TYR A 33 4.78 -6.04 7.16
C TYR A 33 3.73 -6.41 6.10
N TYR A 34 2.44 -6.33 6.44
CA TYR A 34 1.36 -6.54 5.48
C TYR A 34 1.43 -5.58 4.28
N TYR A 35 1.52 -4.27 4.53
CA TYR A 35 1.54 -3.28 3.45
C TYR A 35 2.84 -3.31 2.65
N ALA A 36 3.97 -3.66 3.27
CA ALA A 36 5.22 -3.93 2.57
C ALA A 36 5.09 -5.10 1.59
N GLU A 37 4.43 -6.19 1.97
CA GLU A 37 4.17 -7.31 1.04
C GLU A 37 3.20 -6.92 -0.08
N MET A 38 2.18 -6.09 0.20
CA MET A 38 1.28 -5.58 -0.85
C MET A 38 2.00 -4.70 -1.87
N LEU A 39 2.96 -3.89 -1.43
CA LEU A 39 3.84 -3.11 -2.31
C LEU A 39 4.70 -4.02 -3.18
N LYS A 40 5.41 -4.97 -2.56
CA LYS A 40 6.27 -5.90 -3.28
C LYS A 40 5.50 -6.70 -4.33
N ASN A 41 4.33 -7.23 -3.97
CA ASN A 41 3.47 -7.95 -4.92
C ASN A 41 3.00 -7.04 -6.04
N SER A 42 2.69 -5.78 -5.70
CA SER A 42 2.29 -4.80 -6.71
C SER A 42 3.42 -4.41 -7.66
N ASP A 43 4.66 -4.36 -7.19
CA ASP A 43 5.84 -4.10 -8.03
C ASP A 43 6.14 -5.26 -8.97
N ILE A 44 6.01 -6.51 -8.50
CA ILE A 44 6.11 -7.71 -9.36
C ILE A 44 5.03 -7.68 -10.44
N GLU A 45 3.79 -7.33 -10.09
CA GLU A 45 2.72 -7.12 -11.08
C GLU A 45 3.06 -5.97 -12.03
N ASN A 46 3.80 -4.95 -11.60
CA ASN A 46 4.16 -3.82 -12.46
C ASN A 46 5.15 -4.21 -13.59
N GLU A 47 5.89 -5.31 -13.45
CA GLU A 47 6.85 -5.78 -14.46
C GLU A 47 6.19 -6.21 -15.78
N VAL A 48 4.89 -6.54 -15.76
CA VAL A 48 4.15 -6.95 -16.97
C VAL A 48 3.54 -5.77 -17.75
N TYR A 49 3.67 -4.54 -17.25
CA TYR A 49 3.13 -3.36 -17.90
C TYR A 49 4.10 -2.81 -18.95
N THR A 50 3.54 -2.21 -20.00
CA THR A 50 4.34 -1.46 -20.98
C THR A 50 4.92 -0.18 -20.36
N ASN A 51 5.97 0.37 -20.96
CA ASN A 51 6.60 1.61 -20.50
C ASN A 51 5.61 2.77 -20.36
N GLU A 52 4.67 2.93 -21.28
CA GLU A 52 3.65 3.98 -21.24
C GLU A 52 2.72 3.81 -20.03
N GLN A 53 2.29 2.58 -19.76
CA GLN A 53 1.46 2.27 -18.60
C GLN A 53 2.21 2.50 -17.28
N GLY A 54 3.49 2.12 -17.22
CA GLY A 54 4.35 2.42 -16.06
C GLY A 54 4.48 3.91 -15.77
N GLN A 55 4.57 4.76 -16.81
CA GLN A 55 4.58 6.21 -16.63
C GLN A 55 3.25 6.75 -16.08
N VAL A 56 2.11 6.22 -16.54
CA VAL A 56 0.80 6.58 -16.00
C VAL A 56 0.69 6.17 -14.53
N ILE A 57 1.16 4.98 -14.17
CA ILE A 57 1.18 4.50 -12.78
C ILE A 57 1.99 5.45 -11.90
N ALA A 58 3.23 5.76 -12.28
CA ALA A 58 4.10 6.63 -11.50
C ALA A 58 3.49 8.03 -11.32
N LYS A 59 2.91 8.61 -12.37
CA LYS A 59 2.30 9.93 -12.32
C LYS A 59 1.08 9.97 -11.39
N GLU A 60 0.20 8.98 -11.49
CA GLU A 60 -1.02 8.92 -10.68
C GLU A 60 -0.74 8.53 -9.23
N GLU A 61 0.32 7.75 -8.99
CA GLU A 61 0.80 7.44 -7.65
C GLU A 61 1.28 8.71 -6.94
N VAL A 62 2.16 9.50 -7.58
CA VAL A 62 2.64 10.78 -7.03
C VAL A 62 1.49 11.73 -6.74
N LYS A 63 0.51 11.81 -7.64
CA LYS A 63 -0.69 12.62 -7.43
C LYS A 63 -1.49 12.14 -6.22
N SER A 64 -1.66 10.83 -6.08
CA SER A 64 -2.40 10.23 -4.98
C SER A 64 -1.69 10.44 -3.63
N LEU A 65 -0.36 10.27 -3.59
CA LEU A 65 0.44 10.56 -2.39
C LEU A 65 0.28 12.01 -1.92
N LYS A 66 0.28 12.98 -2.86
CA LYS A 66 0.05 14.39 -2.51
C LYS A 66 -1.31 14.62 -1.84
N VAL A 67 -2.36 13.94 -2.30
CA VAL A 67 -3.69 14.05 -1.70
C VAL A 67 -3.73 13.36 -0.34
N LEU A 68 -3.17 12.15 -0.22
CA LEU A 68 -3.16 11.40 1.03
C LEU A 68 -2.38 12.12 2.13
N ASN A 69 -1.26 12.77 1.79
CA ASN A 69 -0.44 13.53 2.74
C ASN A 69 -1.09 14.82 3.24
N GLN A 70 -2.23 15.23 2.66
CA GLN A 70 -3.03 16.37 3.17
C GLN A 70 -4.02 15.95 4.25
N ILE A 71 -4.29 14.64 4.38
CA ILE A 71 -5.18 14.08 5.40
C ILE A 71 -4.35 13.94 6.68
N ASP A 72 -4.97 14.21 7.83
CA ASP A 72 -4.27 14.08 9.11
C ASP A 72 -3.84 12.61 9.36
N SER A 73 -2.64 12.45 9.93
CA SER A 73 -2.01 11.14 10.10
C SER A 73 -2.82 10.18 10.97
N ALA A 74 -3.59 10.68 11.94
CA ALA A 74 -4.41 9.86 12.82
C ALA A 74 -5.62 9.28 12.08
N SER A 75 -6.35 10.09 11.32
CA SER A 75 -7.43 9.64 10.44
C SER A 75 -6.92 8.68 9.39
N MET A 76 -5.75 8.96 8.78
CA MET A 76 -5.15 8.04 7.82
C MET A 76 -4.77 6.70 8.45
N LEU A 77 -4.17 6.71 9.64
CA LEU A 77 -3.85 5.48 10.36
C LEU A 77 -5.10 4.66 10.67
N GLN A 78 -6.18 5.32 11.12
CA GLN A 78 -7.47 4.65 11.37
C GLN A 78 -8.04 4.02 10.08
N LEU A 79 -7.94 4.71 8.94
CA LEU A 79 -8.37 4.17 7.65
C LEU A 79 -7.53 2.95 7.24
N CYS A 80 -6.22 2.98 7.47
CA CYS A 80 -5.33 1.84 7.23
C CYS A 80 -5.72 0.65 8.11
N GLN A 81 -5.94 0.88 9.41
CA GLN A 81 -6.37 -0.16 10.35
C GLN A 81 -7.71 -0.78 9.96
N ASN A 82 -8.68 0.04 9.53
CA ASN A 82 -10.00 -0.44 9.09
C ASN A 82 -9.92 -1.31 7.83
N ARG A 83 -8.93 -1.06 6.95
CA ARG A 83 -8.68 -1.87 5.75
C ARG A 83 -7.88 -3.13 6.06
N PHE A 84 -7.13 -3.15 7.16
CA PHE A 84 -6.35 -4.29 7.58
C PHE A 84 -7.20 -5.31 8.34
N ALA A 85 -7.91 -6.15 7.57
CA ALA A 85 -8.86 -7.12 8.10
C ALA A 85 -8.25 -8.04 9.18
N PRO A 86 -9.02 -8.46 10.20
CA PRO A 86 -8.52 -9.33 11.28
C PRO A 86 -7.88 -10.63 10.80
N ILE A 87 -8.44 -11.24 9.74
CA ILE A 87 -7.89 -12.47 9.14
C ILE A 87 -6.50 -12.22 8.57
N SER A 88 -6.31 -11.12 7.85
CA SER A 88 -4.99 -10.71 7.35
C SER A 88 -4.04 -10.51 8.52
N ARG A 89 -4.45 -9.81 9.58
CA ARG A 89 -3.60 -9.63 10.77
C ARG A 89 -3.12 -10.93 11.37
N GLN A 90 -4.00 -11.92 11.53
CA GLN A 90 -3.60 -13.22 12.08
C GLN A 90 -2.60 -13.92 11.17
N TYR A 91 -2.84 -13.96 9.87
CA TYR A 91 -1.93 -14.56 8.89
C TYR A 91 -0.54 -13.89 8.93
N TYR A 92 -0.50 -12.55 8.81
CA TYR A 92 0.76 -11.80 8.75
C TYR A 92 1.52 -11.81 10.08
N LYS A 93 0.81 -11.93 11.22
CA LYS A 93 1.45 -12.15 12.53
C LYS A 93 2.22 -13.46 12.54
N THR A 94 1.59 -14.57 12.13
CA THR A 94 2.25 -15.88 12.06
C THR A 94 3.44 -15.88 11.11
N GLN A 95 3.33 -15.22 9.96
CA GLN A 95 4.46 -15.10 9.02
C GLN A 95 5.64 -14.33 9.62
N LEU A 96 5.37 -13.24 10.34
CA LEU A 96 6.42 -12.43 10.97
C LEU A 96 7.10 -13.16 12.12
N GLU A 97 6.36 -13.97 12.88
CA GLU A 97 6.89 -14.84 13.94
C GLU A 97 7.80 -15.94 13.37
N ASN A 98 7.44 -16.53 12.22
CA ASN A 98 8.23 -17.58 11.56
C ASN A 98 9.48 -17.07 10.81
N LYS A 99 9.64 -15.75 10.65
CA LYS A 99 10.84 -15.13 10.05
C LYS A 99 11.92 -14.78 11.08
N ARG A 100 11.66 -14.97 12.37
CA ARG A 100 12.61 -14.78 13.47
C ARG A 100 13.28 -16.11 13.82
#